data_AF-A0A8J4SU07-F1
#
_entry.id   AF-A0A8J4SU07-F1
#
_cell.length_a   1.000
_cell.length_b   1.000
_cell.length_c   1.000
_cell.angle_alpha   90.00
_cell.angle_beta   90.00
_cell.angle_gamma   90.00
#
_symmetry.space_group_name_H-M   'P 1'
#
loop_
_entity.id
_entity.type
_entity.pdbx_description
1 polymer ?
#
loop_
_entity_poly.entity_id
_entity_poly.type
_entity_poly.pdbx_seq_one_letter_code
_entity_poly.pdbx_strand_id
1 'polypeptide(L)'
;MDSLVFGHNLSMAVPDSSEYRGSRHVDLDAVHELSLIQQYGQSYQYENRIGLNVPFSVSTSANYTPICDMDQQYPWNLVKGGLIFTRDLEKLVLPGPMTAQYIIVMMDRRDPGTRVESLIMSEIKAFGRKIRNAYVPPTPKLGIQARNFVGATLAERLRMGARSWSYFKTERIFNPKQPEDVTTAEVQTAIKQIIDNYGEYFAHNAPCDWNPYIIKKSTLTAMLNYNLVILSQRGENITRLPAFSRIMGDVHPKATPTSYSVTLKVTAKSNFFPIGAYAKAGEAFRYRVEGLSPHALNDYGIRVNPQTDTVYAKHKNLTRWPIMTSNRVLQSQDDQLTKRVSTQVNGILRQYGKPCSRRRPKVVRFKVDLMRGVNRVDKQFIFITD
;
A
#
# COMPACT_ATOMS: atom_id res chain seq x y z
N MET A 1 7.35 -1.57 -19.92
CA MET A 1 8.18 -0.69 -20.76
C MET A 1 7.27 0.38 -21.31
N ASP A 2 7.55 1.62 -20.94
CA ASP A 2 6.74 2.78 -21.33
C ASP A 2 6.84 3.05 -22.83
N SER A 3 5.69 3.40 -23.42
CA SER A 3 5.54 3.79 -24.83
C SER A 3 6.40 4.97 -25.28
N LEU A 4 7.10 5.64 -24.37
CA LEU A 4 7.88 6.85 -24.63
C LEU A 4 9.33 6.59 -25.07
N VAL A 5 9.83 5.34 -25.00
CA VAL A 5 11.26 5.03 -25.20
C VAL A 5 11.49 3.99 -26.31
N PHE A 6 10.49 3.69 -27.13
CA PHE A 6 10.58 2.64 -28.15
C PHE A 6 11.32 3.04 -29.44
N GLY A 7 11.80 4.28 -29.56
CA GLY A 7 12.48 4.75 -30.76
C GLY A 7 11.54 5.01 -31.95
N HIS A 8 10.22 5.02 -31.73
CA HIS A 8 9.23 5.30 -32.76
C HIS A 8 8.10 6.20 -32.24
N ASN A 9 7.76 7.23 -33.01
CA ASN A 9 6.77 8.26 -32.64
C ASN A 9 5.30 7.79 -32.77
N LEU A 10 5.04 6.50 -32.94
CA LEU A 10 3.68 5.97 -33.15
C LEU A 10 3.03 5.51 -31.84
N SER A 11 3.83 5.22 -30.81
CA SER A 11 3.33 4.88 -29.49
C SER A 11 3.13 6.14 -28.66
N MET A 12 2.03 6.19 -27.90
CA MET A 12 1.71 7.31 -27.02
C MET A 12 1.58 6.82 -25.58
N ALA A 13 1.88 7.70 -24.63
CA ALA A 13 1.60 7.46 -23.22
C ALA A 13 0.57 8.48 -22.73
N VAL A 14 -0.66 8.03 -22.44
CA VAL A 14 -1.70 8.87 -21.83
C VAL A 14 -1.64 8.72 -20.30
N PRO A 15 -1.20 9.73 -19.53
CA PRO A 15 -1.13 9.63 -18.08
C PRO A 15 -2.52 9.33 -17.53
N ASP A 16 -2.58 8.45 -16.52
CA ASP A 16 -3.84 8.14 -15.87
C ASP A 16 -4.38 9.44 -15.23
N SER A 17 -5.54 9.88 -15.73
CA SER A 17 -6.17 11.16 -15.34
C SER A 17 -6.81 11.13 -13.94
N SER A 18 -6.71 10.00 -13.22
CA SER A 18 -7.50 9.75 -12.03
C SER A 18 -6.97 10.36 -10.72
N GLU A 19 -5.73 10.88 -10.64
CA GLU A 19 -5.19 11.35 -9.35
C GLU A 19 -4.38 12.65 -9.37
N TYR A 20 -4.19 13.20 -8.17
CA TYR A 20 -3.79 14.58 -7.85
C TYR A 20 -2.42 15.04 -8.37
N ARG A 21 -1.64 14.18 -9.01
CA ARG A 21 -0.35 14.50 -9.65
C ARG A 21 -0.13 13.51 -10.79
N GLY A 22 -0.50 13.88 -12.00
CA GLY A 22 -0.10 13.08 -13.14
C GLY A 22 1.37 13.37 -13.45
N SER A 23 2.24 12.43 -13.11
CA SER A 23 3.63 12.40 -13.56
C SER A 23 3.91 11.16 -14.39
N ARG A 24 4.89 11.30 -15.27
CA ARG A 24 5.53 10.22 -16.02
C ARG A 24 6.97 10.14 -15.59
N HIS A 25 7.48 8.92 -15.53
CA HIS A 25 8.84 8.64 -15.12
C HIS A 25 9.47 7.79 -16.20
N VAL A 26 10.68 8.14 -16.60
CA VAL A 26 11.53 7.31 -17.45
C VAL A 26 12.73 6.92 -16.61
N ASP A 27 12.82 5.64 -16.25
CA ASP A 27 14.03 5.06 -15.66
C ASP A 27 15.05 4.81 -16.80
N LEU A 28 16.26 5.33 -16.63
CA LEU A 28 17.34 5.20 -17.60
C LEU A 28 18.18 3.92 -17.39
N ASP A 29 17.82 3.06 -16.42
CA ASP A 29 18.53 1.83 -16.02
C ASP A 29 19.99 2.04 -15.54
N ALA A 30 20.44 3.29 -15.53
CA ALA A 30 21.74 3.71 -15.05
C ALA A 30 21.71 5.18 -14.64
N VAL A 31 22.74 5.62 -13.92
CA VAL A 31 22.93 7.05 -13.67
C VAL A 31 23.78 7.61 -14.80
N HIS A 32 23.27 8.65 -15.44
CA HIS A 32 23.90 9.34 -16.56
C HIS A 32 24.21 10.80 -16.22
N GLU A 33 25.24 11.34 -16.86
CA GLU A 33 25.42 12.76 -17.06
C GLU A 33 24.87 13.10 -18.45
N LEU A 34 23.67 13.65 -18.46
CA LEU A 34 22.94 14.01 -19.67
C LEU A 34 23.42 15.37 -20.18
N SER A 35 23.76 15.41 -21.46
CA SER A 35 24.01 16.66 -22.21
C SER A 35 22.72 17.23 -22.79
N LEU A 36 21.70 16.40 -22.99
CA LEU A 36 20.46 16.80 -23.64
C LEU A 36 19.28 15.87 -23.31
N ILE A 37 18.10 16.45 -23.08
CA ILE A 37 16.82 15.74 -23.17
C ILE A 37 16.01 16.33 -24.32
N GLN A 38 15.45 15.48 -25.17
CA GLN A 38 14.52 15.85 -26.23
C GLN A 38 13.16 15.22 -25.95
N GLN A 39 12.10 16.00 -26.11
CA GLN A 39 10.73 15.53 -25.93
C GLN A 39 9.92 15.86 -27.17
N TYR A 40 9.06 14.93 -27.57
CA TYR A 40 8.24 15.05 -28.74
C TYR A 40 6.77 15.05 -28.34
N GLY A 41 6.06 16.10 -28.78
CA GLY A 41 4.61 16.20 -28.64
C GLY A 41 3.88 15.08 -29.39
N GLN A 42 2.58 14.95 -29.14
CA GLN A 42 1.75 13.93 -29.79
C GLN A 42 1.85 13.95 -31.33
N SER A 43 1.61 12.79 -31.96
CA SER A 43 1.55 12.64 -33.42
C SER A 43 0.14 12.94 -33.97
N TYR A 44 0.06 13.43 -35.22
CA TYR A 44 -1.16 13.87 -35.91
C TYR A 44 -2.26 12.80 -36.06
N GLN A 45 -1.93 11.52 -35.86
CA GLN A 45 -2.87 10.40 -36.07
C GLN A 45 -4.07 10.37 -35.10
N TYR A 46 -4.18 11.31 -34.17
CA TYR A 46 -5.26 11.38 -33.19
C TYR A 46 -6.01 12.71 -33.31
N GLU A 47 -7.28 12.63 -33.68
CA GLU A 47 -8.13 13.78 -34.04
C GLU A 47 -8.33 14.79 -32.91
N ASN A 48 -8.08 14.42 -31.66
CA ASN A 48 -8.56 15.17 -30.51
C ASN A 48 -7.56 16.17 -29.90
N ARG A 49 -6.34 16.27 -30.44
CA ARG A 49 -5.26 17.19 -30.01
C ARG A 49 -5.07 17.38 -28.48
N ILE A 50 -5.39 16.36 -27.68
CA ILE A 50 -5.63 16.47 -26.23
C ILE A 50 -4.39 16.92 -25.44
N GLY A 51 -3.18 16.67 -25.94
CA GLY A 51 -1.93 17.01 -25.26
C GLY A 51 -1.33 18.38 -25.57
N LEU A 52 -1.90 19.18 -26.48
CA LEU A 52 -1.39 20.52 -26.79
C LEU A 52 -1.83 21.54 -25.76
N ASN A 53 -1.04 22.59 -25.56
CA ASN A 53 -1.31 23.69 -24.64
C ASN A 53 -1.39 23.31 -23.15
N VAL A 54 -1.09 22.06 -22.82
CA VAL A 54 -0.99 21.57 -21.44
C VAL A 54 0.39 21.97 -20.88
N PRO A 55 0.47 22.83 -19.84
CA PRO A 55 1.74 23.19 -19.25
C PRO A 55 2.31 22.04 -18.43
N PHE A 56 3.63 21.84 -18.50
CA PHE A 56 4.32 20.81 -17.74
C PHE A 56 5.76 21.18 -17.41
N SER A 57 6.31 20.47 -16.44
CA SER A 57 7.69 20.58 -16.00
C SER A 57 8.45 19.28 -16.22
N VAL A 58 9.75 19.41 -16.45
CA VAL A 58 10.70 18.30 -16.49
C VAL A 58 11.68 18.45 -15.36
N SER A 59 11.83 17.38 -14.59
CA SER A 59 12.79 17.24 -13.52
C SER A 59 13.63 15.98 -13.71
N THR A 60 14.75 15.89 -12.99
CA THR A 60 15.56 14.67 -12.90
C THR A 60 15.77 14.26 -11.45
N SER A 61 16.08 12.98 -11.26
CA SER A 61 16.63 12.47 -10.00
C SER A 61 17.76 11.50 -10.30
N ALA A 62 18.90 11.65 -9.63
CA ALA A 62 20.05 10.75 -9.74
C ALA A 62 20.11 9.71 -8.61
N ASN A 63 19.23 9.86 -7.61
CA ASN A 63 19.14 8.96 -6.47
C ASN A 63 18.13 7.86 -6.79
N TYR A 64 18.52 6.62 -6.51
CA TYR A 64 17.59 5.52 -6.59
C TYR A 64 16.41 5.76 -5.66
N THR A 65 15.21 5.54 -6.17
CA THR A 65 13.99 5.52 -5.38
C THR A 65 13.06 4.51 -6.02
N PRO A 66 12.41 3.62 -5.25
CA PRO A 66 11.38 2.77 -5.79
C PRO A 66 10.35 3.60 -6.56
N ILE A 67 10.06 3.21 -7.79
CA ILE A 67 9.21 3.99 -8.71
C ILE A 67 7.88 4.41 -8.06
N CYS A 68 7.28 3.56 -7.24
CA CYS A 68 6.03 3.82 -6.54
C CYS A 68 6.12 4.80 -5.35
N ASP A 69 7.34 5.11 -4.90
CA ASP A 69 7.61 6.08 -3.82
C ASP A 69 8.24 7.38 -4.35
N MET A 70 8.37 7.55 -5.68
CA MET A 70 9.00 8.72 -6.31
C MET A 70 8.40 10.05 -5.85
N ASP A 71 7.08 10.11 -5.63
CA ASP A 71 6.38 11.32 -5.18
C ASP A 71 6.83 11.81 -3.79
N GLN A 72 7.36 10.90 -2.96
CA GLN A 72 7.85 11.25 -1.62
C GLN A 72 9.20 11.97 -1.67
N GLN A 73 9.91 11.90 -2.80
CA GLN A 73 11.19 12.57 -3.01
C GLN A 73 11.05 13.98 -3.57
N TYR A 74 9.82 14.49 -3.67
CA TYR A 74 9.60 15.87 -4.09
C TYR A 74 10.14 16.86 -3.04
N PRO A 75 10.84 17.95 -3.43
CA PRO A 75 11.09 18.38 -4.81
C PRO A 75 12.27 17.64 -5.48
N TRP A 76 12.10 17.31 -6.76
CA TRP A 76 13.15 16.80 -7.63
C TRP A 76 13.99 17.94 -8.24
N ASN A 77 15.10 17.60 -8.90
CA ASN A 77 15.94 18.60 -9.58
C ASN A 77 15.21 19.12 -10.83
N LEU A 78 14.62 20.32 -10.75
CA LEU A 78 13.93 20.93 -11.88
C LEU A 78 14.92 21.22 -13.02
N VAL A 79 14.65 20.68 -14.20
CA VAL A 79 15.38 21.00 -15.44
C VAL A 79 14.74 22.22 -16.09
N LYS A 80 13.43 22.18 -16.31
CA LYS A 80 12.66 23.29 -16.91
C LYS A 80 11.18 23.15 -16.57
N GLY A 81 10.54 24.24 -16.14
CA GLY A 81 9.10 24.31 -15.94
C GLY A 81 8.38 25.19 -16.97
N GLY A 82 7.05 25.11 -17.00
CA GLY A 82 6.21 25.90 -17.91
C GLY A 82 6.40 25.54 -19.38
N LEU A 83 6.81 24.30 -19.67
CA LEU A 83 6.91 23.78 -21.03
C LEU A 83 5.52 23.53 -21.58
N ILE A 84 5.35 23.79 -22.89
CA ILE A 84 4.08 23.63 -23.59
C ILE A 84 4.38 23.12 -24.99
N PHE A 85 3.66 22.10 -25.43
CA PHE A 85 3.58 21.75 -26.86
C PHE A 85 2.46 22.58 -27.51
N THR A 86 2.82 23.39 -28.49
CA THR A 86 1.92 24.28 -29.24
C THR A 86 1.46 23.69 -30.57
N ARG A 87 2.17 22.67 -31.06
CA ARG A 87 1.88 21.98 -32.32
C ARG A 87 2.21 20.49 -32.23
N ASP A 88 1.59 19.71 -33.10
CA ASP A 88 1.84 18.27 -33.20
C ASP A 88 3.30 17.99 -33.62
N LEU A 89 3.87 16.91 -33.08
CA LEU A 89 5.27 16.51 -33.25
C LEU A 89 6.31 17.59 -32.87
N GLU A 90 5.90 18.62 -32.13
CA GLU A 90 6.82 19.64 -31.64
C GLU A 90 7.93 18.99 -30.82
N LYS A 91 9.16 19.38 -31.15
CA LYS A 91 10.35 18.95 -30.45
C LYS A 91 10.78 20.03 -29.45
N LEU A 92 10.73 19.70 -28.17
CA LEU A 92 11.33 20.50 -27.12
C LEU A 92 12.72 19.95 -26.79
N VAL A 93 13.67 20.86 -26.58
CA VAL A 93 15.09 20.54 -26.38
C VAL A 93 15.56 21.18 -25.07
N LEU A 94 16.00 20.35 -24.13
CA LEU A 94 16.41 20.75 -22.80
C LEU A 94 17.92 20.49 -22.63
N PRO A 95 18.78 21.53 -22.67
CA PRO A 95 20.23 21.36 -22.58
C PRO A 95 20.69 21.02 -21.16
N GLY A 96 21.75 20.21 -21.06
CA GLY A 96 22.47 19.90 -19.82
C GLY A 96 23.60 20.90 -19.50
N PRO A 97 24.53 20.54 -18.59
CA PRO A 97 24.68 19.22 -17.97
C PRO A 97 23.64 18.95 -16.87
N MET A 98 23.19 17.71 -16.76
CA MET A 98 22.32 17.27 -15.67
C MET A 98 22.58 15.80 -15.32
N THR A 99 22.56 15.45 -14.04
CA THR A 99 22.71 14.05 -13.60
C THR A 99 21.33 13.42 -13.40
N ALA A 100 21.09 12.26 -14.00
CA ALA A 100 19.80 11.60 -13.94
C ALA A 100 19.92 10.07 -13.98
N GLN A 101 19.15 9.41 -13.12
CA GLN A 101 18.65 8.05 -13.31
C GLN A 101 17.20 8.09 -13.80
N TYR A 102 16.41 9.02 -13.27
CA TYR A 102 15.02 9.23 -13.64
C TYR A 102 14.85 10.57 -14.36
N ILE A 103 14.12 10.56 -15.47
CA ILE A 103 13.52 11.75 -16.07
C ILE A 103 12.06 11.77 -15.66
N ILE A 104 11.61 12.89 -15.10
CA ILE A 104 10.29 13.01 -14.49
C ILE A 104 9.56 14.15 -15.22
N VAL A 105 8.45 13.82 -15.86
CA VAL A 105 7.59 14.78 -16.54
C VAL A 105 6.33 14.94 -15.72
N MET A 106 6.05 16.14 -15.27
CA MET A 106 4.95 16.43 -14.36
C MET A 106 4.10 17.55 -14.95
N MET A 107 2.78 17.35 -15.01
CA MET A 107 1.88 18.40 -15.47
C MET A 107 1.82 19.53 -14.44
N ASP A 108 1.97 20.77 -14.92
CA ASP A 108 1.95 21.95 -14.08
C ASP A 108 0.50 22.23 -13.70
N ARG A 109 0.18 22.02 -12.42
CA ARG A 109 -1.14 22.39 -11.90
C ARG A 109 -1.23 23.89 -11.72
N ARG A 110 -2.20 24.50 -12.39
CA ARG A 110 -2.59 25.89 -12.14
C ARG A 110 -3.42 26.02 -10.86
N ASP A 111 -4.36 25.09 -10.61
CA ASP A 111 -5.26 25.14 -9.46
C ASP A 111 -5.50 23.76 -8.80
N PRO A 112 -5.45 23.65 -7.46
CA PRO A 112 -5.87 22.45 -6.75
C PRO A 112 -7.37 22.18 -6.97
N GLY A 113 -7.71 21.03 -7.57
CA GLY A 113 -9.11 20.57 -7.72
C GLY A 113 -9.66 20.65 -9.14
N THR A 114 -8.92 21.22 -10.09
CA THR A 114 -9.25 21.08 -11.52
C THR A 114 -8.74 19.74 -12.05
N ARG A 115 -9.50 19.15 -12.98
CA ARG A 115 -9.06 17.96 -13.70
C ARG A 115 -7.82 18.35 -14.50
N VAL A 116 -6.72 17.64 -14.30
CA VAL A 116 -5.50 17.88 -15.06
C VAL A 116 -5.76 17.40 -16.48
N GLU A 117 -5.57 18.30 -17.45
CA GLU A 117 -5.59 17.93 -18.87
C GLU A 117 -4.50 16.88 -19.14
N SER A 118 -4.80 15.89 -19.97
CA SER A 118 -3.85 14.79 -20.22
C SER A 118 -2.74 15.26 -21.15
N LEU A 119 -1.51 15.37 -20.63
CA LEU A 119 -0.33 15.55 -21.46
C LEU A 119 -0.07 14.29 -22.30
N ILE A 120 -0.10 14.40 -23.62
CA ILE A 120 0.23 13.32 -24.55
C ILE A 120 1.58 13.62 -25.19
N MET A 121 2.52 12.68 -25.02
CA MET A 121 3.84 12.70 -25.66
C MET A 121 4.04 11.45 -26.48
N SER A 122 4.78 11.57 -27.59
CA SER A 122 5.14 10.42 -28.42
C SER A 122 6.46 9.79 -27.99
N GLU A 123 7.45 10.60 -27.61
CA GLU A 123 8.80 10.11 -27.40
C GLU A 123 9.62 11.02 -26.47
N ILE A 124 10.50 10.41 -25.67
CA ILE A 124 11.55 11.08 -24.91
C ILE A 124 12.90 10.48 -25.30
N LYS A 125 13.85 11.31 -25.73
CA LYS A 125 15.24 10.91 -25.97
C LYS A 125 16.15 11.60 -24.97
N ALA A 126 17.07 10.86 -24.40
CA ALA A 126 18.09 11.38 -23.51
C ALA A 126 19.47 11.07 -24.11
N PHE A 127 20.34 12.08 -24.15
CA PHE A 127 21.71 11.96 -24.65
C PHE A 127 22.66 12.32 -23.53
N GLY A 128 23.72 11.54 -23.38
CA GLY A 128 24.68 11.72 -22.32
C GLY A 128 25.63 10.55 -22.21
N ARG A 129 26.49 10.59 -21.18
CA ARG A 129 27.39 9.49 -20.83
C ARG A 129 26.91 8.80 -19.56
N LYS A 130 26.98 7.48 -19.54
CA LYS A 130 26.75 6.69 -18.32
C LYS A 130 27.89 6.96 -17.34
N ILE A 131 27.55 7.30 -16.09
CA ILE A 131 28.54 7.54 -15.03
C ILE A 131 28.62 6.37 -14.04
N ARG A 132 27.50 5.66 -13.78
CA ARG A 132 27.47 4.43 -12.99
C ARG A 132 26.22 3.61 -13.28
N ASN A 133 26.22 2.33 -12.93
CA ASN A 133 25.01 1.51 -12.96
C ASN A 133 23.94 2.05 -12.00
N ALA A 134 22.67 1.86 -12.33
CA ALA A 134 21.59 2.14 -11.40
C ALA A 134 21.70 1.16 -10.24
N TYR A 135 21.36 1.63 -9.05
CA TYR A 135 21.16 0.72 -7.95
C TYR A 135 19.83 -0.01 -8.18
N VAL A 136 19.90 -1.33 -8.26
CA VAL A 136 18.74 -2.22 -8.31
C VAL A 136 18.87 -3.16 -7.12
N PRO A 137 17.93 -3.15 -6.16
CA PRO A 137 17.98 -4.07 -5.05
C PRO A 137 18.17 -5.51 -5.53
N PRO A 138 19.20 -6.21 -5.05
CA PRO A 138 19.46 -7.56 -5.50
C PRO A 138 18.27 -8.46 -5.12
N THR A 139 18.00 -9.46 -5.95
CA THR A 139 17.08 -10.52 -5.54
C THR A 139 17.66 -11.21 -4.31
N PRO A 140 16.87 -11.45 -3.24
CA PRO A 140 17.37 -12.10 -2.04
C PRO A 140 18.03 -13.44 -2.35
N LYS A 141 19.18 -13.72 -1.72
CA LYS A 141 19.89 -14.99 -1.89
C LYS A 141 19.01 -16.14 -1.40
N LEU A 142 19.01 -17.27 -2.13
CA LEU A 142 18.15 -18.42 -1.85
C LEU A 142 18.21 -18.90 -0.39
N GLY A 143 19.36 -18.76 0.26
CA GLY A 143 19.58 -19.20 1.63
C GLY A 143 19.58 -20.72 1.76
N ILE A 144 19.34 -21.21 2.97
CA ILE A 144 19.28 -22.64 3.28
C ILE A 144 18.04 -23.24 2.62
N GLN A 145 18.18 -24.37 1.93
CA GLN A 145 17.01 -25.15 1.49
C GLN A 145 16.29 -25.69 2.72
N ALA A 146 15.07 -25.22 2.95
CA ALA A 146 14.25 -25.63 4.07
C ALA A 146 13.12 -26.52 3.59
N ARG A 147 12.89 -27.62 4.29
CA ARG A 147 11.67 -28.43 4.12
C ARG A 147 10.57 -27.90 5.03
N ASN A 148 9.33 -28.18 4.66
CA ASN A 148 8.19 -27.87 5.52
C ASN A 148 8.30 -28.62 6.86
N PHE A 149 8.29 -27.85 7.94
CA PHE A 149 8.24 -28.37 9.30
C PHE A 149 6.77 -28.51 9.71
N VAL A 150 6.26 -29.74 9.70
CA VAL A 150 4.93 -30.05 10.23
C VAL A 150 4.95 -29.74 11.73
N GLY A 151 3.99 -28.95 12.21
CA GLY A 151 3.87 -28.58 13.63
C GLY A 151 4.71 -27.36 14.05
N ALA A 152 5.41 -26.68 13.14
CA ALA A 152 6.16 -25.47 13.48
C ALA A 152 5.23 -24.32 13.91
N THR A 153 5.64 -23.63 14.97
CA THR A 153 5.03 -22.40 15.46
C THR A 153 5.17 -21.26 14.44
N LEU A 154 4.34 -20.21 14.56
CA LEU A 154 4.47 -19.02 13.71
C LEU A 154 5.86 -18.39 13.80
N ALA A 155 6.43 -18.30 15.02
CA ALA A 155 7.75 -17.73 15.25
C ALA A 155 8.84 -18.51 14.49
N GLU A 156 8.80 -19.84 14.52
CA GLU A 156 9.74 -20.69 13.77
C GLU A 156 9.60 -20.51 12.26
N ARG A 157 8.36 -20.48 11.74
CA ARG A 157 8.10 -20.26 10.30
C ARG A 157 8.58 -18.89 9.84
N LEU A 158 8.38 -17.84 10.63
CA LEU A 158 8.89 -16.49 10.34
C LEU A 158 10.42 -16.45 10.38
N ARG A 159 11.07 -17.03 11.39
CA ARG A 159 12.54 -17.11 11.48
C ARG A 159 13.14 -17.86 10.29
N MET A 160 12.51 -18.95 9.88
CA MET A 160 12.87 -19.67 8.65
C MET A 160 12.69 -18.80 7.41
N GLY A 161 11.56 -18.10 7.32
CA GLY A 161 11.29 -17.11 6.28
C GLY A 161 12.35 -16.04 6.20
N ALA A 162 12.84 -15.52 7.33
CA ALA A 162 13.89 -14.51 7.36
C ALA A 162 15.24 -15.04 6.85
N ARG A 163 15.56 -16.32 7.10
CA ARG A 163 16.87 -16.93 6.78
C ARG A 163 16.92 -17.59 5.40
N SER A 164 15.77 -17.90 4.81
CA SER A 164 15.66 -18.65 3.55
C SER A 164 14.66 -18.00 2.62
N TRP A 165 15.17 -17.31 1.61
CA TRP A 165 14.34 -16.77 0.54
C TRP A 165 13.60 -17.88 -0.20
N SER A 166 14.23 -19.05 -0.38
CA SER A 166 13.56 -20.20 -0.98
C SER A 166 12.33 -20.59 -0.18
N TYR A 167 12.43 -20.70 1.14
CA TYR A 167 11.28 -20.99 2.00
C TYR A 167 10.22 -19.87 1.91
N PHE A 168 10.67 -18.62 2.05
CA PHE A 168 9.81 -17.45 2.02
C PHE A 168 8.98 -17.33 0.73
N LYS A 169 9.53 -17.77 -0.41
CA LYS A 169 8.87 -17.67 -1.72
C LYS A 169 8.08 -18.91 -2.13
N THR A 170 8.23 -20.04 -1.44
CA THR A 170 7.49 -21.28 -1.76
C THR A 170 6.42 -21.61 -0.75
N GLU A 171 6.66 -21.34 0.53
CA GLU A 171 5.79 -21.75 1.64
C GLU A 171 4.96 -20.61 2.19
N ARG A 172 3.74 -20.90 2.63
CA ARG A 172 2.89 -19.92 3.31
C ARG A 172 3.28 -19.81 4.78
N ILE A 173 3.80 -18.64 5.16
CA ILE A 173 4.20 -18.38 6.56
C ILE A 173 2.98 -18.24 7.47
N PHE A 174 1.90 -17.66 6.98
CA PHE A 174 0.67 -17.52 7.76
C PHE A 174 -0.35 -18.56 7.33
N ASN A 175 -1.03 -19.18 8.29
CA ASN A 175 -2.12 -20.10 8.02
C ASN A 175 -3.37 -19.30 7.59
N PRO A 176 -3.87 -19.46 6.34
CA PRO A 176 -5.06 -18.73 5.91
C PRO A 176 -6.34 -19.20 6.61
N LYS A 177 -6.34 -20.40 7.21
CA LYS A 177 -7.51 -21.03 7.83
C LYS A 177 -7.61 -20.83 9.34
N GLN A 178 -6.52 -20.44 10.00
CA GLN A 178 -6.47 -20.33 11.45
C GLN A 178 -5.85 -18.99 11.85
N PRO A 179 -6.47 -18.25 12.77
CA PRO A 179 -5.85 -17.05 13.34
C PRO A 179 -4.59 -17.48 14.10
N GLU A 180 -3.52 -16.69 13.96
CA GLU A 180 -2.26 -16.93 14.65
C GLU A 180 -1.96 -15.79 15.60
N ASP A 181 -1.33 -16.12 16.73
CA ASP A 181 -0.90 -15.12 17.68
C ASP A 181 0.35 -14.39 17.18
N VAL A 182 0.15 -13.13 16.76
CA VAL A 182 1.21 -12.23 16.31
C VAL A 182 1.73 -11.33 17.43
N THR A 183 1.25 -11.46 18.67
CA THR A 183 1.54 -10.50 19.75
C THR A 183 2.83 -10.79 20.50
N THR A 184 3.36 -12.01 20.39
CA THR A 184 4.58 -12.39 21.12
C THR A 184 5.81 -11.62 20.63
N ALA A 185 6.72 -11.32 21.55
CA ALA A 185 7.98 -10.62 21.23
C ALA A 185 8.84 -11.40 20.22
N GLU A 186 8.80 -12.72 20.29
CA GLU A 186 9.48 -13.61 19.35
C GLU A 186 8.97 -13.45 17.91
N VAL A 187 7.64 -13.40 17.73
CA VAL A 187 7.03 -13.19 16.42
C VAL A 187 7.36 -11.80 15.88
N GLN A 188 7.26 -10.75 16.69
CA GLN A 188 7.58 -9.38 16.26
C GLN A 188 9.06 -9.21 15.88
N THR A 189 9.97 -9.85 16.63
CA THR A 189 11.40 -9.89 16.29
C THR A 189 11.63 -10.56 14.93
N ALA A 190 10.98 -11.69 14.67
CA ALA A 190 11.12 -12.40 13.40
C ALA A 190 10.48 -11.64 12.22
N ILE A 191 9.35 -10.96 12.43
CA ILE A 191 8.76 -10.03 11.46
C ILE A 191 9.76 -8.94 11.07
N LYS A 192 10.39 -8.30 12.06
CA LYS A 192 11.39 -7.26 11.81
C LYS A 192 12.57 -7.79 10.98
N GLN A 193 13.06 -9.00 11.28
CA GLN A 193 14.14 -9.63 10.50
C GLN A 193 13.75 -9.85 9.03
N ILE A 194 12.50 -10.24 8.74
CA ILE A 194 12.02 -10.37 7.35
C ILE A 194 12.00 -9.00 6.65
N ILE A 195 11.52 -7.98 7.35
CA ILE A 195 11.46 -6.61 6.82
C ILE A 195 12.86 -6.09 6.53
N ASP A 196 13.80 -6.25 7.47
CA ASP A 196 15.18 -5.82 7.31
C ASP A 196 15.87 -6.58 6.16
N ASN A 197 15.60 -7.87 6.01
CA ASN A 197 16.23 -8.70 4.97
C ASN A 197 15.66 -8.50 3.57
N TYR A 198 14.35 -8.25 3.44
CA TYR A 198 13.66 -8.25 2.14
C TYR A 198 13.00 -6.91 1.79
N GLY A 199 13.03 -5.92 2.68
CA GLY A 199 12.30 -4.67 2.53
C GLY A 199 12.64 -3.89 1.26
N GLU A 200 13.93 -3.75 0.95
CA GLU A 200 14.36 -3.05 -0.28
C GLU A 200 13.88 -3.78 -1.55
N TYR A 201 13.94 -5.11 -1.56
CA TYR A 201 13.43 -5.92 -2.68
C TYR A 201 11.93 -5.70 -2.88
N PHE A 202 11.15 -5.74 -1.81
CA PHE A 202 9.69 -5.54 -1.89
C PHE A 202 9.30 -4.10 -2.15
N ALA A 203 10.10 -3.12 -1.73
CA ALA A 203 9.89 -1.73 -2.11
C ALA A 203 10.11 -1.53 -3.62
N HIS A 204 11.20 -2.07 -4.17
CA HIS A 204 11.48 -2.02 -5.60
C HIS A 204 10.38 -2.67 -6.45
N ASN A 205 9.89 -3.83 -6.01
CA ASN A 205 8.88 -4.62 -6.72
C ASN A 205 7.45 -4.32 -6.25
N ALA A 206 7.24 -3.25 -5.47
CA ALA A 206 5.94 -2.94 -4.93
C ALA A 206 4.97 -2.62 -6.09
N PRO A 207 3.76 -3.22 -6.08
CA PRO A 207 2.77 -2.92 -7.09
C PRO A 207 2.20 -1.52 -6.90
N CYS A 208 2.26 -0.71 -7.96
CA CYS A 208 1.48 0.52 -8.10
C CYS A 208 0.95 0.61 -9.54
N ASP A 209 0.18 1.65 -9.83
CA ASP A 209 -0.26 1.96 -11.18
C ASP A 209 0.90 2.27 -12.15
N TRP A 210 2.02 2.83 -11.67
CA TRP A 210 3.24 3.01 -12.47
C TRP A 210 4.09 1.75 -12.64
N ASN A 211 3.99 0.81 -11.72
CA ASN A 211 4.73 -0.45 -11.76
C ASN A 211 3.80 -1.62 -11.44
N PRO A 212 2.92 -2.01 -12.39
CA PRO A 212 2.05 -3.12 -12.16
C PRO A 212 2.87 -4.40 -11.98
N TYR A 213 2.69 -5.06 -10.84
CA TYR A 213 3.33 -6.34 -10.61
C TYR A 213 2.64 -7.41 -11.47
N ILE A 214 3.39 -7.98 -12.41
CA ILE A 214 2.94 -9.10 -13.23
C ILE A 214 3.05 -10.37 -12.39
N ILE A 215 1.92 -11.03 -12.12
CA ILE A 215 1.88 -12.21 -11.28
C ILE A 215 2.72 -13.32 -11.89
N LYS A 216 3.73 -13.76 -11.14
CA LYS A 216 4.54 -14.94 -11.46
C LYS A 216 4.40 -15.96 -10.35
N LYS A 217 4.15 -17.22 -10.71
CA LYS A 217 4.03 -18.34 -9.74
C LYS A 217 5.26 -18.43 -8.81
N SER A 218 6.43 -18.06 -9.32
CA SER A 218 7.71 -18.11 -8.60
C SER A 218 7.89 -17.04 -7.51
N THR A 219 7.10 -15.96 -7.52
CA THR A 219 7.24 -14.82 -6.59
C THR A 219 5.94 -14.41 -5.91
N LEU A 220 4.76 -14.87 -6.39
CA LEU A 220 3.46 -14.51 -5.81
C LEU A 220 3.36 -14.88 -4.33
N THR A 221 3.82 -16.07 -3.92
CA THR A 221 3.81 -16.47 -2.51
C THR A 221 4.66 -15.53 -1.66
N ALA A 222 5.82 -15.09 -2.15
CA ALA A 222 6.67 -14.13 -1.45
C ALA A 222 5.96 -12.78 -1.27
N MET A 223 5.31 -12.26 -2.32
CA MET A 223 4.51 -11.03 -2.23
C MET A 223 3.42 -11.12 -1.17
N LEU A 224 2.71 -12.25 -1.14
CA LEU A 224 1.62 -12.46 -0.19
C LEU A 224 2.14 -12.62 1.24
N ASN A 225 3.26 -13.34 1.43
CA ASN A 225 3.90 -13.47 2.73
C ASN A 225 4.38 -12.11 3.25
N TYR A 226 5.09 -11.33 2.44
CA TYR A 226 5.61 -10.03 2.86
C TYR A 226 4.50 -9.07 3.25
N ASN A 227 3.43 -9.04 2.46
CA ASN A 227 2.25 -8.25 2.76
C ASN A 227 1.63 -8.63 4.13
N LEU A 228 1.47 -9.93 4.40
CA LEU A 228 0.97 -10.40 5.70
C LEU A 228 1.94 -10.10 6.85
N VAL A 229 3.26 -10.15 6.62
CA VAL A 229 4.29 -9.73 7.58
C VAL A 229 4.10 -8.26 7.94
N ILE A 230 3.98 -7.37 6.95
CA ILE A 230 3.77 -5.93 7.16
C ILE A 230 2.48 -5.66 7.94
N LEU A 231 1.37 -6.33 7.59
CA LEU A 231 0.08 -6.19 8.27
C LEU A 231 0.07 -6.78 9.70
N SER A 232 1.07 -7.59 10.06
CA SER A 232 1.17 -8.27 11.35
C SER A 232 2.05 -7.53 12.37
N GLN A 233 2.65 -6.40 12.00
CA GLN A 233 3.47 -5.58 12.90
C GLN A 233 2.66 -5.04 14.09
N ARG A 234 3.37 -4.83 15.22
CA ARG A 234 2.86 -4.25 16.46
C ARG A 234 3.86 -3.24 17.03
N GLY A 235 3.35 -2.34 17.87
CA GLY A 235 4.15 -1.29 18.48
C GLY A 235 3.93 0.07 17.82
N GLU A 236 4.66 1.07 18.32
CA GLU A 236 4.53 2.46 17.86
C GLU A 236 5.38 2.72 16.60
N ASN A 237 6.46 1.97 16.42
CA ASN A 237 7.37 2.08 15.27
C ASN A 237 7.13 0.91 14.31
N ILE A 238 6.24 1.10 13.35
CA ILE A 238 5.93 0.11 12.32
C ILE A 238 6.54 0.51 10.98
N THR A 239 7.00 -0.47 10.22
CA THR A 239 7.44 -0.25 8.85
C THR A 239 6.23 -0.08 7.94
N ARG A 240 6.27 1.01 7.18
CA ARG A 240 5.33 1.34 6.12
C ARG A 240 5.23 0.19 5.08
N LEU A 241 4.01 -0.11 4.63
CA LEU A 241 3.83 -0.86 3.38
C LEU A 241 4.40 -0.05 2.20
N PRO A 242 5.37 -0.58 1.43
CA PRO A 242 5.92 0.15 0.29
C PRO A 242 4.85 0.48 -0.75
N ALA A 243 5.04 1.55 -1.53
CA ALA A 243 4.06 2.03 -2.52
C ALA A 243 2.70 2.47 -1.96
N PHE A 244 2.49 2.60 -0.63
CA PHE A 244 1.16 2.96 -0.12
C PHE A 244 0.65 4.29 -0.68
N SER A 245 1.53 5.24 -0.99
CA SER A 245 1.15 6.60 -1.42
C SER A 245 0.41 6.60 -2.76
N ARG A 246 0.41 5.47 -3.47
CA ARG A 246 -0.29 5.24 -4.73
C ARG A 246 -1.44 4.24 -4.57
N ILE A 247 -1.74 3.82 -3.34
CA ILE A 247 -2.96 3.09 -3.00
C ILE A 247 -4.01 4.15 -2.65
N MET A 248 -5.13 4.13 -3.36
CA MET A 248 -6.29 4.96 -3.02
C MET A 248 -6.60 4.85 -1.52
N GLY A 249 -6.85 5.98 -0.84
CA GLY A 249 -7.17 5.99 0.58
C GLY A 249 -6.06 6.45 1.52
N ASP A 250 -4.97 7.04 1.00
CA ASP A 250 -4.04 7.77 1.87
C ASP A 250 -4.77 8.91 2.60
N VAL A 251 -4.35 9.14 3.83
CA VAL A 251 -4.91 10.17 4.68
C VAL A 251 -4.21 11.48 4.37
N HIS A 252 -4.98 12.53 4.09
CA HIS A 252 -4.45 13.87 3.83
C HIS A 252 -3.42 14.25 4.93
N PRO A 253 -2.24 14.80 4.59
CA PRO A 253 -1.18 15.07 5.57
C PRO A 253 -1.59 15.97 6.74
N LYS A 254 -2.60 16.84 6.53
CA LYS A 254 -3.18 17.72 7.54
C LYS A 254 -4.35 17.11 8.34
N ALA A 255 -4.72 15.86 8.09
CA ALA A 255 -5.76 15.20 8.87
C ALA A 255 -5.27 15.02 10.32
N THR A 256 -6.16 15.26 11.27
CA THR A 256 -5.86 15.15 12.70
C THR A 256 -6.31 13.80 13.24
N PRO A 257 -5.51 13.15 14.11
CA PRO A 257 -5.95 11.96 14.82
C PRO A 257 -7.23 12.26 15.60
N THR A 258 -8.20 11.36 15.56
CA THR A 258 -9.51 11.53 16.19
C THR A 258 -9.90 10.27 16.94
N SER A 259 -10.39 10.41 18.16
CA SER A 259 -10.93 9.29 18.94
C SER A 259 -12.45 9.31 18.91
N TYR A 260 -13.10 8.20 18.57
CA TYR A 260 -14.56 8.09 18.66
C TYR A 260 -15.03 6.68 18.95
N SER A 261 -16.27 6.57 19.43
CA SER A 261 -16.89 5.29 19.72
C SER A 261 -17.99 4.95 18.72
N VAL A 262 -18.02 3.71 18.26
CA VAL A 262 -19.03 3.21 17.31
C VAL A 262 -19.83 2.10 17.93
N THR A 263 -21.13 2.12 17.68
CA THR A 263 -22.06 1.07 18.11
C THR A 263 -22.52 0.28 16.89
N LEU A 264 -22.08 -0.97 16.74
CA LEU A 264 -22.43 -1.83 15.62
C LEU A 264 -23.59 -2.78 15.98
N LYS A 265 -24.57 -2.87 15.07
CA LYS A 265 -25.66 -3.85 15.12
C LYS A 265 -25.34 -5.00 14.18
N VAL A 266 -24.81 -6.09 14.73
CA VAL A 266 -24.44 -7.29 13.97
C VAL A 266 -25.64 -8.23 13.88
N THR A 267 -26.14 -8.46 12.66
CA THR A 267 -27.34 -9.28 12.39
C THR A 267 -27.02 -10.66 11.80
N ALA A 268 -25.88 -10.84 11.14
CA ALA A 268 -25.45 -12.08 10.47
C ALA A 268 -23.91 -12.14 10.39
N LYS A 269 -23.36 -13.37 10.31
CA LYS A 269 -21.92 -13.65 10.09
C LYS A 269 -21.42 -13.07 8.76
N SER A 270 -20.15 -12.72 8.69
CA SER A 270 -19.48 -12.13 7.52
C SER A 270 -20.05 -10.78 7.05
N ASN A 271 -20.71 -10.03 7.93
CA ASN A 271 -21.10 -8.66 7.65
C ASN A 271 -19.89 -7.72 7.69
N PHE A 272 -19.89 -6.71 6.81
CA PHE A 272 -18.85 -5.69 6.72
C PHE A 272 -19.42 -4.34 7.16
N PHE A 273 -18.85 -3.74 8.21
CA PHE A 273 -19.28 -2.44 8.71
C PHE A 273 -18.23 -1.37 8.47
N PRO A 274 -18.49 -0.37 7.60
CA PRO A 274 -17.62 0.78 7.46
C PRO A 274 -17.72 1.66 8.72
N ILE A 275 -16.61 1.90 9.41
CA ILE A 275 -16.61 2.74 10.62
C ILE A 275 -16.44 4.24 10.33
N GLY A 276 -16.11 4.61 9.08
CA GLY A 276 -15.94 6.01 8.67
C GLY A 276 -14.64 6.66 9.15
N ALA A 277 -13.61 5.86 9.43
CA ALA A 277 -12.29 6.38 9.74
C ALA A 277 -11.18 5.58 9.08
N TYR A 278 -10.00 6.18 9.06
CA TYR A 278 -8.89 5.82 8.22
C TYR A 278 -7.62 5.67 9.05
N ALA A 279 -6.84 4.63 8.74
CA ALA A 279 -5.51 4.46 9.29
C ALA A 279 -4.51 5.11 8.33
N LYS A 280 -3.74 6.08 8.84
CA LYS A 280 -2.64 6.66 8.08
C LYS A 280 -1.50 5.64 8.01
N ALA A 281 -1.02 5.35 6.82
CA ALA A 281 -0.06 4.28 6.64
C ALA A 281 1.31 4.63 7.25
N GLY A 282 1.92 3.65 7.92
CA GLY A 282 3.13 3.86 8.73
C GLY A 282 2.87 4.45 10.12
N GLU A 283 1.63 4.85 10.44
CA GLU A 283 1.26 5.33 11.77
C GLU A 283 0.47 4.27 12.54
N ALA A 284 0.80 4.11 13.82
CA ALA A 284 0.06 3.22 14.70
C ALA A 284 -1.30 3.82 15.05
N PHE A 285 -2.33 2.98 15.10
CA PHE A 285 -3.65 3.34 15.58
C PHE A 285 -4.12 2.35 16.64
N ARG A 286 -5.05 2.78 17.50
CA ARG A 286 -5.54 1.98 18.62
C ARG A 286 -7.04 1.75 18.47
N TYR A 287 -7.48 0.55 18.81
CA TYR A 287 -8.89 0.20 18.91
C TYR A 287 -9.11 -0.67 20.13
N ARG A 288 -10.32 -0.58 20.70
CA ARG A 288 -10.76 -1.42 21.81
C ARG A 288 -12.22 -1.82 21.60
N VAL A 289 -12.52 -3.09 21.89
CA VAL A 289 -13.91 -3.56 22.04
C VAL A 289 -14.33 -3.26 23.48
N GLU A 290 -15.33 -2.40 23.65
CA GLU A 290 -15.80 -1.97 24.98
C GLU A 290 -16.90 -2.85 25.56
N GLY A 291 -17.60 -3.62 24.72
CA GLY A 291 -18.63 -4.53 25.18
C GLY A 291 -19.23 -5.36 24.07
N LEU A 292 -19.46 -6.63 24.38
CA LEU A 292 -20.19 -7.58 23.55
C LEU A 292 -21.51 -7.93 24.24
N SER A 293 -22.60 -8.00 23.48
CA SER A 293 -23.89 -8.46 24.01
C SER A 293 -23.76 -9.91 24.52
N PRO A 294 -24.09 -10.22 25.80
CA PRO A 294 -23.74 -11.49 26.48
C PRO A 294 -24.24 -12.80 25.85
N HIS A 295 -25.15 -12.72 24.88
CA HIS A 295 -25.85 -13.87 24.30
C HIS A 295 -25.64 -14.07 22.80
N ALA A 296 -24.79 -13.27 22.16
CA ALA A 296 -24.92 -13.09 20.72
C ALA A 296 -23.77 -13.63 19.86
N LEU A 297 -22.56 -13.83 20.41
CA LEU A 297 -21.36 -13.83 19.58
C LEU A 297 -20.25 -14.82 20.00
N ASN A 298 -20.54 -15.88 20.78
CA ASN A 298 -19.48 -16.84 21.20
C ASN A 298 -18.74 -17.49 20.00
N ASP A 299 -19.40 -17.56 18.83
CA ASP A 299 -18.83 -18.13 17.59
C ASP A 299 -18.46 -17.06 16.53
N TYR A 300 -18.35 -15.79 16.94
CA TYR A 300 -18.09 -14.66 16.04
C TYR A 300 -16.78 -13.99 16.41
N GLY A 301 -16.01 -13.61 15.40
CA GLY A 301 -14.70 -13.01 15.56
C GLY A 301 -14.63 -11.68 14.84
N ILE A 302 -14.68 -10.59 15.60
CA ILE A 302 -14.55 -9.23 15.07
C ILE A 302 -13.15 -9.05 14.50
N ARG A 303 -12.99 -8.50 13.29
CA ARG A 303 -11.69 -8.14 12.71
C ARG A 303 -11.68 -6.69 12.29
N VAL A 304 -10.51 -6.10 12.11
CA VAL A 304 -10.35 -4.74 11.61
C VAL A 304 -9.46 -4.81 10.38
N ASN A 305 -10.03 -4.48 9.23
CA ASN A 305 -9.36 -4.59 7.95
C ASN A 305 -9.43 -3.25 7.20
N PRO A 306 -8.30 -2.73 6.67
CA PRO A 306 -8.33 -1.55 5.81
C PRO A 306 -9.09 -1.83 4.49
N GLN A 307 -9.00 -3.06 3.97
CA GLN A 307 -9.76 -3.50 2.79
C GLN A 307 -9.87 -5.02 2.75
N THR A 308 -10.95 -5.55 2.15
CA THR A 308 -11.18 -6.99 2.04
C THR A 308 -11.43 -7.43 0.62
N ASP A 309 -10.36 -7.80 -0.08
CA ASP A 309 -10.43 -8.46 -1.37
C ASP A 309 -9.20 -9.34 -1.67
N THR A 310 -9.34 -10.15 -2.71
CA THR A 310 -8.34 -11.09 -3.23
C THR A 310 -8.10 -10.80 -4.70
N VAL A 311 -7.66 -9.59 -5.04
CA VAL A 311 -7.47 -9.16 -6.44
C VAL A 311 -6.56 -10.08 -7.25
N TYR A 312 -5.59 -10.73 -6.60
CA TYR A 312 -4.70 -11.70 -7.24
C TYR A 312 -5.41 -12.96 -7.76
N ALA A 313 -6.63 -13.24 -7.33
CA ALA A 313 -7.41 -14.37 -7.84
C ALA A 313 -8.02 -14.11 -9.23
N LYS A 314 -8.21 -12.83 -9.60
CA LYS A 314 -8.92 -12.44 -10.83
C LYS A 314 -8.07 -11.67 -11.82
N HIS A 315 -6.97 -11.04 -11.37
CA HIS A 315 -6.14 -10.17 -12.19
C HIS A 315 -4.77 -10.78 -12.43
N LYS A 316 -4.25 -10.67 -13.66
CA LYS A 316 -2.88 -11.10 -14.01
C LYS A 316 -1.82 -10.06 -13.62
N ASN A 317 -2.22 -8.79 -13.53
CA ASN A 317 -1.37 -7.67 -13.15
C ASN A 317 -1.98 -7.00 -11.92
N LEU A 318 -1.13 -6.66 -10.96
CA LEU A 318 -1.53 -6.02 -9.72
C LEU A 318 -0.97 -4.60 -9.68
N THR A 319 -1.86 -3.61 -9.63
CA THR A 319 -1.50 -2.20 -9.43
C THR A 319 -1.54 -1.78 -7.95
N ARG A 320 -1.78 -2.74 -7.05
CA ARG A 320 -1.68 -2.58 -5.59
C ARG A 320 -1.41 -3.91 -4.92
N TRP A 321 -1.14 -3.87 -3.62
CA TRP A 321 -0.84 -5.07 -2.85
C TRP A 321 -2.01 -6.08 -2.86
N PRO A 322 -1.72 -7.40 -2.99
CA PRO A 322 -2.72 -8.43 -3.29
C PRO A 322 -3.69 -8.77 -2.15
N ILE A 323 -3.33 -8.51 -0.89
CA ILE A 323 -4.14 -8.81 0.30
C ILE A 323 -4.13 -7.58 1.21
N MET A 324 -5.29 -7.07 1.61
CA MET A 324 -5.36 -6.02 2.64
C MET A 324 -6.13 -6.49 3.88
N THR A 325 -6.38 -7.80 3.96
CA THR A 325 -7.15 -8.44 5.03
C THR A 325 -6.23 -9.12 6.03
N SER A 326 -6.37 -8.74 7.29
CA SER A 326 -5.91 -9.48 8.45
C SER A 326 -6.93 -10.55 8.88
N ASN A 327 -6.43 -11.74 9.18
CA ASN A 327 -7.21 -12.79 9.85
C ASN A 327 -7.27 -12.60 11.37
N ARG A 328 -6.83 -11.43 11.89
CA ARG A 328 -6.84 -11.16 13.32
C ARG A 328 -8.26 -10.93 13.84
N VAL A 329 -8.65 -11.78 14.77
CA VAL A 329 -9.82 -11.56 15.61
C VAL A 329 -9.44 -10.65 16.77
N LEU A 330 -10.26 -9.62 17.01
CA LEU A 330 -10.19 -8.76 18.18
C LEU A 330 -10.70 -9.58 19.36
N GLN A 331 -9.84 -9.73 20.35
CA GLN A 331 -10.25 -10.27 21.64
C GLN A 331 -10.90 -9.15 22.45
N SER A 332 -12.03 -9.46 23.10
CA SER A 332 -12.55 -8.62 24.18
C SER A 332 -11.50 -8.51 25.29
N GLN A 333 -11.51 -7.45 26.12
CA GLN A 333 -10.72 -7.44 27.36
C GLN A 333 -11.05 -8.64 28.28
N ASP A 334 -12.21 -9.26 28.07
CA ASP A 334 -12.71 -10.42 28.81
C ASP A 334 -12.42 -11.78 28.16
N ASP A 335 -11.63 -11.82 27.08
CA ASP A 335 -11.37 -13.05 26.31
C ASP A 335 -10.29 -13.92 26.99
N GLN A 336 -10.80 -14.83 27.83
CA GLN A 336 -10.24 -16.08 28.38
C GLN A 336 -8.92 -16.07 29.20
N LEU A 337 -8.04 -15.07 29.12
CA LEU A 337 -6.92 -14.96 30.08
C LEU A 337 -7.32 -14.30 31.41
N THR A 338 -8.51 -13.70 31.50
CA THR A 338 -9.02 -13.00 32.68
C THR A 338 -10.13 -13.75 33.43
N LYS A 339 -10.57 -14.94 32.98
CA LYS A 339 -11.57 -15.76 33.69
C LYS A 339 -10.97 -16.53 34.88
N ARG A 340 -10.60 -15.79 35.93
CA ARG A 340 -10.89 -16.21 37.32
C ARG A 340 -12.17 -15.53 37.83
N VAL A 341 -13.15 -15.35 36.93
CA VAL A 341 -14.38 -14.56 37.15
C VAL A 341 -15.60 -15.46 37.48
N SER A 342 -15.44 -16.76 37.71
CA SER A 342 -16.54 -17.56 38.27
C SER A 342 -16.84 -17.17 39.73
N THR A 343 -15.82 -16.75 40.49
CA THR A 343 -15.95 -16.33 41.89
C THR A 343 -16.59 -14.95 42.04
N GLN A 344 -16.36 -14.01 41.12
CA GLN A 344 -16.98 -12.68 41.16
C GLN A 344 -18.42 -12.67 40.64
N VAL A 345 -18.74 -13.47 39.62
CA VAL A 345 -20.11 -13.59 39.10
C VAL A 345 -21.05 -14.22 40.12
N ASN A 346 -20.59 -15.24 40.87
CA ASN A 346 -21.39 -15.82 41.94
C ASN A 346 -21.63 -14.85 43.12
N GLY A 347 -20.70 -13.93 43.38
CA GLY A 347 -20.87 -12.86 44.39
C GLY A 347 -21.93 -11.84 43.98
N ILE A 348 -21.91 -11.40 42.72
CA ILE A 348 -22.86 -10.41 42.19
C ILE A 348 -24.26 -11.02 42.00
N LEU A 349 -24.36 -12.26 41.54
CA LEU A 349 -25.64 -12.97 41.38
C LEU A 349 -26.31 -13.27 42.73
N ARG A 350 -25.55 -13.45 43.82
CA ARG A 350 -26.09 -13.54 45.19
C ARG A 350 -26.61 -12.20 45.71
N GLN A 351 -26.05 -11.08 45.26
CA GLN A 351 -26.47 -9.74 45.72
C GLN A 351 -27.69 -9.18 44.98
N TYR A 352 -28.01 -9.64 43.77
CA TYR A 352 -28.96 -8.97 42.86
C TYR A 352 -30.29 -9.69 42.64
N GLY A 353 -30.86 -10.33 43.66
CA GLY A 353 -32.03 -11.23 43.54
C GLY A 353 -33.35 -10.64 43.01
N LYS A 354 -33.46 -10.31 41.69
CA LYS A 354 -34.72 -10.18 40.91
C LYS A 354 -34.53 -10.43 39.40
N PRO A 355 -35.58 -10.86 38.67
CA PRO A 355 -35.48 -11.34 37.28
C PRO A 355 -35.60 -10.21 36.25
N CYS A 356 -34.64 -10.07 35.35
CA CYS A 356 -34.65 -9.06 34.29
C CYS A 356 -35.37 -9.56 33.02
N SER A 357 -36.45 -8.87 32.64
CA SER A 357 -37.15 -8.97 31.35
C SER A 357 -36.27 -8.52 30.17
N ARG A 358 -36.31 -9.26 29.06
CA ARG A 358 -35.49 -9.05 27.85
C ARG A 358 -36.34 -8.66 26.64
N ARG A 359 -36.23 -7.42 26.20
CA ARG A 359 -36.49 -6.99 24.82
C ARG A 359 -35.50 -5.91 24.41
N ARG A 360 -34.28 -6.26 23.96
CA ARG A 360 -33.36 -5.30 23.29
C ARG A 360 -32.46 -6.00 22.23
N PRO A 361 -32.22 -5.37 21.06
CA PRO A 361 -31.36 -5.90 20.00
C PRO A 361 -29.86 -5.83 20.34
N LYS A 362 -29.09 -6.70 19.69
CA LYS A 362 -27.65 -6.97 19.87
C LYS A 362 -26.80 -5.76 19.48
N VAL A 363 -25.89 -5.33 20.35
CA VAL A 363 -25.06 -4.12 20.19
C VAL A 363 -23.61 -4.42 20.59
N VAL A 364 -22.64 -3.97 19.77
CA VAL A 364 -21.20 -3.96 20.09
C VAL A 364 -20.72 -2.51 20.15
N ARG A 365 -19.96 -2.13 21.20
CA ARG A 365 -19.34 -0.79 21.31
C ARG A 365 -17.84 -0.87 21.08
N PHE A 366 -17.32 0.03 20.26
CA PHE A 366 -15.89 0.20 19.99
C PHE A 366 -15.46 1.59 20.44
N LYS A 367 -14.21 1.74 20.87
CA LYS A 367 -13.51 3.03 20.91
C LYS A 367 -12.29 2.93 20.02
N VAL A 368 -12.13 3.88 19.10
CA VAL A 368 -11.11 3.81 18.06
C VAL A 368 -10.44 5.17 17.90
N ASP A 369 -9.10 5.18 17.83
CA ASP A 369 -8.27 6.36 17.57
C ASP A 369 -7.82 6.33 16.09
N LEU A 370 -8.44 7.11 15.20
CA LEU A 370 -8.20 7.13 13.74
C LEU A 370 -8.34 8.53 13.14
N MET A 371 -7.84 8.74 11.93
CA MET A 371 -7.87 10.04 11.25
C MET A 371 -9.23 10.30 10.58
N ARG A 372 -9.73 11.55 10.63
CA ARG A 372 -10.95 11.99 9.91
C ARG A 372 -10.57 12.84 8.68
N GLY A 373 -10.98 12.40 7.49
CA GLY A 373 -10.76 13.14 6.24
C GLY A 373 -11.65 14.39 6.12
N VAL A 374 -11.07 15.48 5.62
CA VAL A 374 -11.79 16.73 5.29
C VAL A 374 -12.48 16.54 3.94
N ASN A 375 -13.82 16.52 3.95
CA ASN A 375 -14.77 16.65 2.84
C ASN A 375 -14.22 16.44 1.40
N ARG A 376 -14.50 15.25 0.84
CA ARG A 376 -14.32 14.77 -0.56
C ARG A 376 -13.00 14.06 -0.89
N VAL A 377 -12.95 12.74 -0.68
CA VAL A 377 -12.15 11.77 -1.46
C VAL A 377 -12.88 10.42 -1.44
N ASP A 378 -12.87 9.70 -2.56
CA ASP A 378 -13.54 8.41 -2.77
C ASP A 378 -13.10 7.28 -1.80
N LYS A 379 -14.00 6.30 -1.68
CA LYS A 379 -14.20 5.45 -0.49
C LYS A 379 -13.21 4.28 -0.35
N GLN A 380 -12.40 4.29 0.71
CA GLN A 380 -12.00 3.08 1.41
C GLN A 380 -12.48 3.17 2.87
N PHE A 381 -12.89 2.04 3.44
CA PHE A 381 -13.44 1.99 4.78
C PHE A 381 -12.64 0.98 5.58
N ILE A 382 -12.35 1.29 6.85
CA ILE A 382 -12.02 0.21 7.77
C ILE A 382 -13.28 -0.62 7.96
N PHE A 383 -13.21 -1.87 7.51
CA PHE A 383 -14.29 -2.83 7.63
C PHE A 383 -14.11 -3.65 8.89
N ILE A 384 -15.17 -3.73 9.66
CA ILE A 384 -15.30 -4.74 10.69
C ILE A 384 -16.01 -5.95 10.10
N THR A 385 -15.34 -7.10 10.13
CA THR A 385 -15.89 -8.41 9.71
C THR A 385 -16.07 -9.30 10.93
N ASP A 386 -17.16 -10.04 11.03
CA ASP A 386 -17.48 -10.93 12.14
C ASP A 386 -17.31 -12.42 11.84
#